data_AF-A0A2N2JHU5-F1
#
_entry.id   AF-A0A2N2JHU5-F1
#
_cell.length_a   1.000
_cell.length_b   1.000
_cell.length_c   1.000
_cell.angle_alpha   90.00
_cell.angle_beta   90.00
_cell.angle_gamma   90.00
#
_symmetry.space_group_name_H-M   'P 1'
#
loop_
_entity.id
_entity.type
_entity.pdbx_description
1 polymer ?
#
loop_
_entity_poly.entity_id
_entity_poly.type
_entity_poly.pdbx_seq_one_letter_code
_entity_poly.pdbx_strand_id
1 'polypeptide(L)'
;MTLKTRKYLLFVAIFAAWLAADMVTKHWADTTLANRSHPIPIAITDGEAGQPLAQVLADRLGWTVVQVGERLGDFDKLEPAVTYAATDKPYEGTGPAAQARAFYVFWRGDRELPPRRIEKNERLLVSRWLSWAFPKEDPARVQKATYELLAAEPFTDWLPRRFKKLDEDDVPELVAERLHPITGPATSPAPGELAVAGDTWLLTEHHVDVAGDWFKLVYAENPNAAFGFLKGVNPDVRYALFTLLTLLAFAVILVIVYRLPPEGWFVYAAFAGILAGAAGNFIDRLRLHYVIDFLDADLGFMHWPTFNVADISIAAGVIALLLNITFDKNSPLVSKKDKEKRAERQAKKANA
;
A
#
# COMPACT_ATOMS: atom_id res chain seq x y z
N MET A 1 -9.06 19.74 -36.96
CA MET A 1 -9.10 18.58 -36.05
C MET A 1 -10.53 18.05 -35.97
N THR A 2 -10.77 16.75 -36.22
CA THR A 2 -12.15 16.20 -36.23
C THR A 2 -12.74 16.10 -34.81
N LEU A 3 -14.07 16.07 -34.69
CA LEU A 3 -14.76 15.86 -33.40
C LEU A 3 -14.30 14.55 -32.72
N LYS A 4 -14.10 13.50 -33.53
CA LYS A 4 -13.60 12.19 -33.10
C LYS A 4 -12.18 12.29 -32.52
N THR A 5 -11.30 13.05 -33.16
CA THR A 5 -9.93 13.28 -32.64
C THR A 5 -9.98 14.05 -31.32
N ARG A 6 -10.82 15.09 -31.21
CA ARG A 6 -10.94 15.90 -29.98
C ARG A 6 -11.42 15.07 -28.80
N LYS A 7 -12.39 14.19 -29.04
CA LYS A 7 -12.88 13.20 -28.08
C LYS A 7 -11.73 12.35 -27.50
N TYR A 8 -10.90 11.76 -28.35
CA TYR A 8 -9.83 10.89 -27.86
C TYR A 8 -8.73 11.65 -27.13
N LEU A 9 -8.38 12.86 -27.58
CA LEU A 9 -7.45 13.71 -26.83
C LEU A 9 -7.97 14.06 -25.45
N LEU A 10 -9.26 14.40 -25.33
CA LEU A 10 -9.88 14.68 -24.04
C LEU A 10 -9.85 13.44 -23.13
N PHE A 11 -10.23 12.28 -23.66
CA PHE A 11 -10.18 11.02 -22.92
C PHE A 11 -8.77 10.73 -22.40
N VAL A 12 -7.76 10.81 -23.27
CA VAL A 12 -6.36 10.54 -22.92
C VAL A 12 -5.83 11.57 -21.92
N ALA A 13 -6.16 12.86 -22.09
CA ALA A 13 -5.73 13.91 -21.19
C ALA A 13 -6.31 13.73 -19.77
N ILE A 14 -7.61 13.43 -19.66
CA ILE A 14 -8.26 13.18 -18.37
C ILE A 14 -7.72 11.90 -17.74
N PHE A 15 -7.54 10.84 -18.53
CA PHE A 15 -6.94 9.59 -18.07
C PHE A 15 -5.54 9.84 -17.50
N ALA A 16 -4.69 10.55 -18.24
CA ALA A 16 -3.33 10.86 -17.83
C ALA A 16 -3.29 11.74 -16.57
N ALA A 17 -4.18 12.73 -16.46
CA ALA A 17 -4.26 13.61 -15.29
C ALA A 17 -4.62 12.83 -14.02
N TRP A 18 -5.66 11.99 -14.08
CA TRP A 18 -6.05 11.14 -12.94
C TRP A 18 -4.97 10.14 -12.57
N LEU A 19 -4.38 9.47 -13.57
CA LEU A 19 -3.34 8.49 -13.33
C LEU A 19 -2.09 9.14 -12.71
N ALA A 20 -1.67 10.30 -13.22
CA ALA A 20 -0.54 11.04 -12.67
C ALA A 20 -0.82 11.51 -11.23
N ALA A 21 -2.03 12.03 -10.96
CA ALA A 21 -2.41 12.43 -9.61
C ALA A 21 -2.36 11.26 -8.62
N ASP A 22 -2.87 10.08 -9.01
CA ASP A 22 -2.80 8.87 -8.18
C ASP A 22 -1.35 8.42 -7.94
N MET A 23 -0.55 8.31 -9.00
CA MET A 23 0.85 7.87 -8.87
C MET A 23 1.71 8.82 -8.04
N VAL A 24 1.54 10.14 -8.19
CA VAL A 24 2.26 11.14 -7.41
C VAL A 24 1.86 11.08 -5.94
N THR A 25 0.56 11.02 -5.65
CA THR A 25 0.09 11.02 -4.26
C THR A 25 0.43 9.72 -3.52
N LYS A 26 0.41 8.58 -4.20
CA LYS A 26 0.88 7.30 -3.64
C LYS A 26 2.38 7.27 -3.41
N HIS A 27 3.16 7.82 -4.33
CA HIS A 27 4.61 7.94 -4.12
C HIS A 27 4.91 8.83 -2.92
N TRP A 28 4.23 9.98 -2.80
CA TRP A 28 4.33 10.83 -1.63
C TRP A 28 3.97 10.09 -0.35
N ALA A 29 2.84 9.36 -0.32
CA ALA A 29 2.43 8.57 0.84
C ALA A 29 3.50 7.52 1.22
N ASP A 30 4.08 6.84 0.23
CA ASP A 30 5.15 5.85 0.39
C ASP A 30 6.46 6.42 0.89
N THR A 31 6.73 7.71 0.74
CA THR A 31 8.01 8.32 1.17
C THR A 31 7.87 9.26 2.35
N THR A 32 6.66 9.50 2.81
CA THR A 32 6.38 10.52 3.84
C THR A 32 5.59 9.96 5.02
N LEU A 33 4.63 9.06 4.77
CA LEU A 33 3.83 8.47 5.83
C LEU A 33 4.52 7.21 6.35
N ALA A 34 4.41 6.96 7.65
CA ALA A 34 5.14 5.88 8.30
C ALA A 34 4.23 5.09 9.23
N ASN A 35 4.49 3.80 9.31
CA ASN A 35 4.00 2.93 10.38
C ASN A 35 5.10 1.90 10.69
N ARG A 36 4.94 1.12 11.78
CA ARG A 36 5.98 0.14 12.18
C ARG A 36 6.42 -0.84 11.09
N SER A 37 5.54 -1.17 10.15
CA SER A 37 5.85 -2.09 9.04
C SER A 37 6.54 -1.38 7.85
N HIS A 38 6.40 -0.06 7.79
CA HIS A 38 6.89 0.85 6.76
C HIS A 38 7.47 2.13 7.39
N PRO A 39 8.64 2.06 8.04
CA PRO A 39 9.25 3.25 8.60
C PRO A 39 9.96 4.09 7.53
N ILE A 40 10.11 5.39 7.77
CA ILE A 40 10.86 6.29 6.88
C ILE A 40 12.31 6.42 7.37
N PRO A 41 13.31 6.08 6.54
CA PRO A 41 14.71 6.22 6.91
C PRO A 41 15.18 7.67 6.79
N ILE A 42 15.99 8.09 7.76
CA ILE A 42 16.61 9.41 7.83
C ILE A 42 18.10 9.17 8.06
N ALA A 43 18.86 9.15 6.97
CA ALA A 43 20.31 8.99 7.01
C ALA A 43 20.98 10.34 7.34
N ILE A 44 21.83 10.34 8.35
CA ILE A 44 22.58 11.51 8.79
C ILE A 44 23.81 11.69 7.91
N THR A 45 23.93 12.85 7.28
CA THR A 45 25.05 13.20 6.41
C THR A 45 26.23 13.76 7.20
N ASP A 46 27.42 13.78 6.59
CA ASP A 46 28.62 14.37 7.20
C ASP A 46 28.44 15.85 7.57
N GLY A 47 27.64 16.60 6.81
CA GLY A 47 27.35 18.01 7.07
C GLY A 47 26.40 18.26 8.24
N GLU A 48 25.62 17.24 8.63
CA GLU A 48 24.69 17.29 9.77
C GLU A 48 25.36 16.82 11.07
N ALA A 49 26.52 16.17 10.98
CA ALA A 49 27.22 15.62 12.13
C ALA A 49 27.58 16.70 13.17
N GLY A 50 27.37 16.38 14.45
CA GLY A 50 27.61 17.27 15.58
C GLY A 50 26.53 18.32 15.84
N GLN A 51 25.53 18.46 14.95
CA GLN A 51 24.35 19.27 15.22
C GLN A 51 23.41 18.54 16.21
N PRO A 52 22.56 19.26 16.97
CA PRO A 52 21.50 18.60 17.74
C PRO A 52 20.61 17.76 16.82
N LEU A 53 20.49 16.47 17.10
CA LEU A 53 19.72 15.54 16.27
C LEU A 53 18.26 15.98 16.14
N ALA A 54 17.68 16.51 17.20
CA ALA A 54 16.32 17.05 17.17
C ALA A 54 16.16 18.20 16.17
N GLN A 55 17.19 19.01 15.96
CA GLN A 55 17.20 20.07 14.93
C GLN A 55 17.27 19.47 13.52
N VAL A 56 18.16 18.50 13.31
CA VAL A 56 18.29 17.80 12.01
C VAL A 56 16.97 17.12 11.62
N LEU A 57 16.34 16.40 12.56
CA LEU A 57 15.05 15.75 12.34
C LEU A 57 13.93 16.77 12.08
N ALA A 58 13.93 17.89 12.81
CA ALA A 58 12.96 18.96 12.60
C ALA A 58 13.05 19.54 11.18
N ASP A 59 14.27 19.84 10.72
CA ASP A 59 14.50 20.40 9.38
C ASP A 59 14.13 19.40 8.26
N ARG A 60 14.44 18.12 8.45
CA ARG A 60 14.12 17.05 7.46
C ARG A 60 12.62 16.77 7.35
N LEU A 61 11.90 16.84 8.46
CA LEU A 61 10.47 16.50 8.53
C LEU A 61 9.56 17.72 8.39
N GLY A 62 10.12 18.93 8.34
CA GLY A 62 9.35 20.18 8.37
C GLY A 62 8.62 20.38 9.70
N TRP A 63 9.18 19.87 10.79
CA TRP A 63 8.64 19.95 12.14
C TRP A 63 9.36 21.02 12.96
N THR A 64 8.81 21.36 14.11
CA THR A 64 9.54 22.12 15.14
C THR A 64 10.33 21.18 16.03
N VAL A 65 11.41 21.68 16.64
CA VAL A 65 12.20 20.91 17.62
C VAL A 65 11.35 20.41 18.80
N VAL A 66 10.33 21.17 19.19
CA VAL A 66 9.38 20.77 20.24
C VAL A 66 8.57 19.55 19.82
N GLN A 67 8.01 19.56 18.60
CA GLN A 67 7.27 18.42 18.05
C GLN A 67 8.15 17.17 17.94
N VAL A 68 9.41 17.32 17.53
CA VAL A 68 10.37 16.20 17.54
C VAL A 68 10.59 15.69 18.96
N GLY A 69 10.77 16.59 19.92
CA GLY A 69 10.95 16.25 21.35
C GLY A 69 9.79 15.45 21.94
N GLU A 70 8.56 15.76 21.55
CA GLU A 70 7.35 15.03 21.95
C GLU A 70 7.21 13.66 21.27
N ARG A 71 7.86 13.49 20.11
CA ARG A 71 7.76 12.31 19.23
C ARG A 71 9.04 11.48 19.19
N LEU A 72 10.00 11.68 20.09
CA LEU A 72 11.25 10.90 20.10
C LEU A 72 10.98 9.38 20.18
N GLY A 73 9.90 8.98 20.86
CA GLY A 73 9.47 7.58 20.95
C GLY A 73 9.00 6.95 19.63
N ASP A 74 8.75 7.76 18.60
CA ASP A 74 8.37 7.29 17.26
C ASP A 74 9.60 6.97 16.40
N PHE A 75 10.82 7.24 16.87
CA PHE A 75 12.05 6.96 16.16
C PHE A 75 12.77 5.72 16.74
N ASP A 76 13.28 4.90 15.83
CA ASP A 76 14.17 3.78 16.12
C ASP A 76 15.54 4.03 15.46
N LYS A 77 16.63 3.84 16.20
CA LYS A 77 17.96 3.78 15.58
C LYS A 77 18.06 2.50 14.72
N LEU A 78 18.51 2.65 13.47
CA LEU A 78 18.79 1.50 12.62
C LEU A 78 20.13 0.89 13.01
N GLU A 79 20.10 -0.30 13.56
CA GLU A 79 21.30 -1.09 13.83
C GLU A 79 22.07 -1.39 12.52
N PRO A 80 23.40 -1.59 12.57
CA PRO A 80 24.19 -1.96 11.41
C PRO A 80 23.65 -3.22 10.72
N ALA A 81 23.82 -3.29 9.40
CA ALA A 81 23.52 -4.52 8.67
C ALA A 81 24.42 -5.65 9.17
N VAL A 82 23.85 -6.84 9.28
CA VAL A 82 24.61 -8.06 9.57
C VAL A 82 24.62 -8.90 8.31
N THR A 83 25.81 -9.36 7.93
CA THR A 83 25.97 -10.27 6.79
C THR A 83 25.58 -11.67 7.20
N TYR A 84 24.55 -12.20 6.55
CA TYR A 84 24.13 -13.60 6.67
C TYR A 84 24.47 -14.37 5.39
N ALA A 85 24.60 -15.68 5.50
CA ALA A 85 24.55 -16.58 4.36
C ALA A 85 23.09 -16.84 3.98
N ALA A 86 22.82 -17.05 2.69
CA ALA A 86 21.47 -17.43 2.23
C ALA A 86 20.99 -18.76 2.85
N THR A 87 21.93 -19.63 3.23
CA THR A 87 21.69 -20.89 3.93
C THR A 87 21.45 -20.74 5.44
N ASP A 88 21.70 -19.55 6.01
CA ASP A 88 21.44 -19.31 7.43
C ASP A 88 19.94 -19.40 7.70
N LYS A 89 19.61 -19.85 8.90
CA LYS A 89 18.24 -20.20 9.26
C LYS A 89 17.71 -19.20 10.28
N PRO A 90 16.69 -18.38 9.94
CA PRO A 90 16.19 -17.35 10.83
C PRO A 90 15.72 -17.88 12.18
N TYR A 91 15.21 -19.12 12.23
CA TYR A 91 14.67 -19.71 13.46
C TYR A 91 15.61 -20.63 14.22
N GLU A 92 16.86 -20.79 13.77
CA GLU A 92 17.84 -21.60 14.48
C GLU A 92 18.21 -20.96 15.82
N GLY A 93 18.24 -21.76 16.89
CA GLY A 93 18.42 -21.26 18.26
C GLY A 93 19.84 -20.78 18.59
N THR A 94 20.83 -21.15 17.77
CA THR A 94 22.25 -20.84 17.99
C THR A 94 22.93 -20.22 16.77
N GLY A 95 22.16 -19.94 15.71
CA GLY A 95 22.66 -19.35 14.47
C GLY A 95 22.84 -17.82 14.56
N PRO A 96 23.40 -17.18 13.52
CA PRO A 96 23.64 -15.73 13.50
C PRO A 96 22.36 -14.90 13.68
N ALA A 97 21.21 -15.45 13.27
CA ALA A 97 19.90 -14.83 13.39
C ALA A 97 19.15 -15.16 14.71
N ALA A 98 19.76 -15.91 15.63
CA ALA A 98 19.07 -16.46 16.81
C ALA A 98 18.49 -15.38 17.73
N GLN A 99 19.24 -14.28 17.92
CA GLN A 99 18.83 -13.17 18.80
C GLN A 99 17.88 -12.18 18.11
N ALA A 100 17.76 -12.22 16.79
CA ALA A 100 16.84 -11.35 16.08
C ALA A 100 15.39 -11.76 16.41
N ARG A 101 14.54 -10.81 16.78
CA ARG A 101 13.08 -10.97 16.89
C ARG A 101 12.36 -10.55 15.61
N ALA A 102 12.97 -9.69 14.83
CA ALA A 102 12.48 -9.17 13.57
C ALA A 102 13.66 -8.64 12.74
N PHE A 103 13.40 -8.25 11.50
CA PHE A 103 14.39 -7.63 10.62
C PHE A 103 13.82 -6.40 9.94
N TYR A 104 14.64 -5.36 9.77
CA TYR A 104 14.40 -4.36 8.74
C TYR A 104 15.13 -4.79 7.46
N VAL A 105 14.43 -4.69 6.33
CA VAL A 105 14.93 -5.13 5.03
C VAL A 105 14.78 -4.03 3.99
N PHE A 106 15.90 -3.58 3.43
CA PHE A 106 15.95 -2.60 2.35
C PHE A 106 15.94 -3.31 1.00
N TRP A 107 14.75 -3.72 0.56
CA TRP A 107 14.60 -4.52 -0.67
C TRP A 107 14.31 -3.68 -1.93
N ARG A 108 13.87 -2.42 -1.78
CA ARG A 108 13.48 -1.55 -2.92
C ARG A 108 14.63 -0.73 -3.52
N GLY A 109 15.86 -0.94 -3.07
CA GLY A 109 17.02 -0.19 -3.51
C GLY A 109 17.99 0.05 -2.36
N ASP A 110 18.53 1.26 -2.31
CA ASP A 110 19.44 1.72 -1.25
C ASP A 110 18.71 2.05 0.07
N ARG A 111 19.48 2.59 1.02
CA ARG A 111 19.01 2.91 2.39
C ARG A 111 18.13 4.17 2.46
N GLU A 112 17.93 4.88 1.35
CA GLU A 112 17.09 6.08 1.30
C GLU A 112 15.61 5.72 1.09
N LEU A 113 15.32 4.51 0.60
CA LEU A 113 13.96 4.03 0.44
C LEU A 113 13.46 3.31 1.70
N PRO A 114 12.15 3.43 2.02
CA PRO A 114 11.57 2.80 3.20
C PRO A 114 11.81 1.28 3.25
N PRO A 115 12.42 0.77 4.34
CA PRO A 115 12.58 -0.65 4.52
C PRO A 115 11.24 -1.30 4.88
N ARG A 116 11.24 -2.63 4.86
CA ARG A 116 10.13 -3.44 5.38
C ARG A 116 10.54 -4.10 6.68
N ARG A 117 9.67 -4.01 7.68
CA ARG A 117 9.83 -4.77 8.91
C ARG A 117 9.22 -6.17 8.76
N ILE A 118 10.02 -7.20 8.98
CA ILE A 118 9.56 -8.59 9.02
C ILE A 118 9.64 -9.11 10.44
N GLU A 119 8.48 -9.47 10.99
CA GLU A 119 8.38 -10.12 12.29
C GLU A 119 8.71 -11.61 12.18
N LYS A 120 9.41 -12.16 13.19
CA LYS A 120 9.61 -13.61 13.37
C LYS A 120 8.53 -14.21 14.27
N ASN A 121 7.26 -14.05 13.88
CA ASN A 121 6.09 -14.45 14.67
C ASN A 121 5.49 -15.80 14.27
N GLU A 122 6.10 -16.51 13.30
CA GLU A 122 5.58 -17.77 12.76
C GLU A 122 5.52 -18.85 13.82
N ARG A 123 6.43 -18.83 14.80
CA ARG A 123 6.35 -19.73 15.96
C ARG A 123 5.00 -19.63 16.65
N LEU A 124 4.43 -18.42 16.78
CA LEU A 124 3.10 -18.22 17.37
C LEU A 124 2.00 -18.75 16.45
N LEU A 125 2.07 -18.43 15.15
CA LEU A 125 1.07 -18.82 14.16
C LEU A 125 1.00 -20.36 13.98
N VAL A 126 2.16 -20.99 13.78
CA VAL A 126 2.30 -22.44 13.63
C VAL A 126 1.90 -23.16 14.91
N SER A 127 2.35 -22.70 16.07
CA SER A 127 1.97 -23.29 17.36
C SER A 127 0.45 -23.21 17.59
N ARG A 128 -0.17 -22.07 17.26
CA ARG A 128 -1.63 -21.90 17.35
C ARG A 128 -2.36 -22.83 16.38
N TRP A 129 -1.88 -22.96 15.15
CA TRP A 129 -2.46 -23.86 14.16
C TRP A 129 -2.34 -25.32 14.57
N LEU A 130 -1.16 -25.76 15.02
CA LEU A 130 -0.93 -27.12 15.52
C LEU A 130 -1.79 -27.41 16.76
N SER A 131 -1.90 -26.46 17.69
CA SER A 131 -2.77 -26.61 18.87
C SER A 131 -4.24 -26.78 18.49
N TRP A 132 -4.69 -26.11 17.43
CA TRP A 132 -6.05 -26.26 16.92
C TRP A 132 -6.26 -27.58 16.17
N ALA A 133 -5.28 -28.00 15.36
CA ALA A 133 -5.33 -29.27 14.63
C ALA A 133 -5.23 -30.49 15.55
N PHE A 134 -4.50 -30.36 16.66
CA PHE A 134 -4.23 -31.43 17.64
C PHE A 134 -4.60 -31.00 19.07
N PRO A 135 -5.89 -30.77 19.37
CA PRO A 135 -6.33 -30.13 20.63
C PRO A 135 -6.13 -30.99 21.89
N LYS A 136 -5.81 -32.28 21.74
CA LYS A 136 -5.56 -33.22 22.85
C LYS A 136 -4.06 -33.49 23.08
N GLU A 137 -3.20 -32.94 22.24
CA GLU A 137 -1.75 -33.17 22.35
C GLU A 137 -1.14 -32.32 23.49
N ASP A 138 -0.03 -32.79 24.04
CA ASP A 138 0.74 -32.04 25.04
C ASP A 138 1.26 -30.71 24.44
N PRO A 139 0.96 -29.54 25.04
CA PRO A 139 1.48 -28.26 24.61
C PRO A 139 3.00 -28.22 24.46
N ALA A 140 3.76 -28.94 25.30
CA ALA A 140 5.21 -28.99 25.18
C ALA A 140 5.66 -29.70 23.90
N ARG A 141 4.92 -30.72 23.46
CA ARG A 141 5.18 -31.43 22.20
C ARG A 141 4.80 -30.58 20.99
N VAL A 142 3.68 -29.85 21.05
CA VAL A 142 3.28 -28.89 20.02
C VAL A 142 4.34 -27.79 19.86
N GLN A 143 4.83 -27.27 20.99
CA GLN A 143 5.93 -26.31 20.98
C GLN A 143 7.16 -26.92 20.33
N LYS A 144 7.64 -28.09 20.78
CA LYS A 144 8.81 -28.76 20.20
C LYS A 144 8.67 -28.96 18.67
N ALA A 145 7.54 -29.49 18.21
CA ALA A 145 7.28 -29.69 16.79
C ALA A 145 7.30 -28.37 15.99
N THR A 146 6.79 -27.28 16.59
CA THR A 146 6.84 -25.94 15.97
C THR A 146 8.29 -25.47 15.78
N TYR A 147 9.15 -25.67 16.78
CA TYR A 147 10.56 -25.31 16.68
C TYR A 147 11.27 -26.15 15.62
N GLU A 148 11.06 -27.47 15.62
CA GLU A 148 11.68 -28.38 14.64
C GLU A 148 11.27 -28.04 13.20
N LEU A 149 10.00 -27.70 12.97
CA LEU A 149 9.49 -27.33 11.65
C LEU A 149 10.16 -26.05 11.10
N LEU A 150 10.30 -25.03 11.94
CA LEU A 150 10.83 -23.73 11.53
C LEU A 150 12.37 -23.68 11.54
N ALA A 151 13.02 -24.46 12.41
CA ALA A 151 14.47 -24.40 12.58
C ALA A 151 15.27 -24.91 11.38
N ALA A 152 14.66 -25.67 10.47
CA ALA A 152 15.33 -26.19 9.28
C ALA A 152 15.31 -25.22 8.09
N GLU A 153 14.46 -24.21 8.13
CA GLU A 153 14.20 -23.33 6.99
C GLU A 153 15.31 -22.29 6.80
N PRO A 154 15.98 -22.22 5.63
CA PRO A 154 16.97 -21.20 5.31
C PRO A 154 16.33 -19.89 4.84
N PHE A 155 17.12 -18.81 4.80
CA PHE A 155 16.68 -17.52 4.26
C PHE A 155 16.23 -17.57 2.79
N THR A 156 16.84 -18.43 1.97
CA THR A 156 16.43 -18.66 0.56
C THR A 156 14.95 -19.01 0.44
N ASP A 157 14.39 -19.72 1.40
CA ASP A 157 13.01 -20.20 1.36
C ASP A 157 12.11 -19.28 2.19
N TRP A 158 12.66 -18.70 3.25
CA TRP A 158 11.93 -17.88 4.19
C TRP A 158 11.58 -16.49 3.63
N LEU A 159 12.53 -15.80 3.00
CA LEU A 159 12.35 -14.41 2.53
C LEU A 159 11.38 -14.27 1.35
N PRO A 160 11.42 -15.09 0.29
CA PRO A 160 10.48 -14.99 -0.83
C PRO A 160 9.01 -15.16 -0.40
N ARG A 161 8.73 -15.96 0.65
CA ARG A 161 7.38 -16.09 1.21
C ARG A 161 6.88 -14.81 1.90
N ARG A 162 7.79 -13.92 2.27
CA ARG A 162 7.50 -12.61 2.90
C ARG A 162 7.53 -11.47 1.92
N PHE A 163 8.35 -11.57 0.88
CA PHE A 163 8.42 -10.61 -0.21
C PHE A 163 8.13 -11.31 -1.53
N LYS A 164 6.88 -11.23 -1.99
CA LYS A 164 6.44 -11.90 -3.23
C LYS A 164 7.23 -11.52 -4.50
N LYS A 165 8.01 -10.43 -4.46
CA LYS A 165 8.89 -9.97 -5.56
C LYS A 165 10.35 -10.29 -5.37
N LEU A 166 10.71 -10.84 -4.21
CA LEU A 166 12.07 -11.24 -4.01
C LEU A 166 12.23 -12.60 -4.69
N ASP A 167 12.89 -12.59 -5.85
CA ASP A 167 13.28 -13.82 -6.52
C ASP A 167 14.34 -14.52 -5.66
N GLU A 168 14.35 -15.86 -5.67
CA GLU A 168 15.30 -16.66 -4.88
C GLU A 168 16.76 -16.27 -5.19
N ASP A 169 17.03 -15.89 -6.44
CA ASP A 169 18.34 -15.47 -6.93
C ASP A 169 18.82 -14.14 -6.32
N ASP A 170 17.91 -13.28 -5.85
CA ASP A 170 18.24 -11.99 -5.23
C ASP A 170 18.48 -12.12 -3.71
N VAL A 171 18.08 -13.24 -3.11
CA VAL A 171 18.20 -13.47 -1.66
C VAL A 171 19.65 -13.35 -1.18
N PRO A 172 20.67 -13.95 -1.83
CA PRO A 172 22.05 -13.89 -1.34
C PRO A 172 22.60 -12.46 -1.20
N GLU A 173 22.33 -11.58 -2.16
CA GLU A 173 22.74 -10.16 -2.09
C GLU A 173 22.02 -9.45 -0.93
N LEU A 174 20.70 -9.66 -0.83
CA LEU A 174 19.88 -9.01 0.18
C LEU A 174 20.29 -9.40 1.61
N VAL A 175 20.56 -10.68 1.88
CA VAL A 175 20.96 -11.14 3.21
C VAL A 175 22.40 -10.78 3.57
N ALA A 176 23.25 -10.54 2.57
CA ALA A 176 24.63 -10.15 2.79
C ALA A 176 24.75 -8.68 3.21
N GLU A 177 23.92 -7.79 2.67
CA GLU A 177 24.12 -6.33 2.78
C GLU A 177 22.93 -5.55 3.33
N ARG A 178 21.70 -6.09 3.28
CA ARG A 178 20.47 -5.30 3.47
C ARG A 178 19.55 -5.82 4.57
N LEU A 179 20.06 -6.71 5.42
CA LEU A 179 19.33 -7.28 6.55
C LEU A 179 19.81 -6.68 7.88
N HIS A 180 18.92 -5.98 8.56
CA HIS A 180 19.20 -5.32 9.83
C HIS A 180 18.41 -6.02 10.94
N PRO A 181 19.07 -6.82 11.81
CA PRO A 181 18.37 -7.54 12.86
C PRO A 181 17.88 -6.60 13.96
N ILE A 182 16.65 -6.81 14.39
CA ILE A 182 16.09 -6.18 15.59
C ILE A 182 16.29 -7.20 16.72
N THR A 183 17.25 -6.96 17.61
CA THR A 183 17.61 -7.91 18.70
C THR A 183 17.06 -7.50 20.06
N GLY A 184 16.92 -6.18 20.28
CA GLY A 184 16.45 -5.60 21.53
C GLY A 184 15.24 -4.68 21.35
N PRO A 185 14.81 -3.99 22.42
CA PRO A 185 13.80 -2.95 22.34
C PRO A 185 14.25 -1.82 21.39
N ALA A 186 13.27 -1.04 20.93
CA ALA A 186 13.49 0.20 20.20
C ALA A 186 14.48 1.10 20.95
N THR A 187 15.47 1.64 20.24
CA THR A 187 16.39 2.63 20.79
C THR A 187 16.02 3.98 20.21
N SER A 188 15.24 4.73 20.98
CA SER A 188 14.83 6.08 20.63
C SER A 188 15.94 7.10 20.92
N PRO A 189 15.96 8.23 20.21
CA PRO A 189 16.94 9.27 20.46
C PRO A 189 16.83 9.82 21.87
N ALA A 190 17.98 10.11 22.49
CA ALA A 190 18.01 10.80 23.77
C ALA A 190 17.70 12.31 23.58
N PRO A 191 17.04 12.97 24.55
CA PRO A 191 16.89 14.43 24.51
C PRO A 191 18.27 15.11 24.44
N GLY A 192 18.50 15.90 23.38
CA GLY A 192 19.76 16.60 23.16
C GLY A 192 20.89 15.74 22.55
N GLU A 193 20.58 14.52 22.08
CA GLU A 193 21.53 13.71 21.31
C GLU A 193 22.06 14.50 20.10
N LEU A 194 23.35 14.34 19.80
CA LEU A 194 23.95 14.94 18.62
C LEU A 194 23.88 13.97 17.45
N ALA A 195 23.66 14.50 16.26
CA ALA A 195 23.66 13.72 15.03
C ALA A 195 25.06 13.17 14.75
N VAL A 196 25.16 11.89 14.41
CA VAL A 196 26.41 11.20 14.07
C VAL A 196 26.38 10.82 12.60
N ALA A 197 27.42 11.20 11.85
CA ALA A 197 27.52 10.86 10.43
C ALA A 197 27.39 9.35 10.18
N GLY A 198 26.59 8.98 9.19
CA GLY A 198 26.36 7.58 8.80
C GLY A 198 25.29 6.85 9.63
N ASP A 199 24.84 7.43 10.74
CA ASP A 199 23.67 6.89 11.44
C ASP A 199 22.44 6.99 10.56
N THR A 200 21.52 6.03 10.71
CA THR A 200 20.20 6.09 10.09
C THR A 200 19.15 5.95 11.19
N TRP A 201 18.22 6.89 11.23
CA TRP A 201 17.06 6.83 12.11
C TRP A 201 15.84 6.41 11.30
N LEU A 202 15.00 5.57 11.88
CA LEU A 202 13.75 5.11 11.29
C LEU A 202 12.60 5.81 12.00
N LEU A 203 11.87 6.67 11.29
CA LEU A 203 10.60 7.17 11.77
C LEU A 203 9.55 6.08 11.60
N THR A 204 9.10 5.52 12.72
CA THR A 204 8.21 4.35 12.74
C THR A 204 6.74 4.69 12.77
N GLU A 205 6.36 5.93 13.07
CA GLU A 205 4.97 6.38 13.03
C GLU A 205 4.91 7.81 12.51
N HIS A 206 4.19 8.01 11.40
CA HIS A 206 3.98 9.34 10.83
C HIS A 206 2.64 9.37 10.10
N HIS A 207 1.75 10.23 10.60
CA HIS A 207 0.49 10.56 9.98
C HIS A 207 0.28 12.07 10.03
N VAL A 208 -0.59 12.57 9.14
CA VAL A 208 -0.96 13.98 9.06
C VAL A 208 -2.43 14.12 9.41
N ASP A 209 -2.72 14.84 10.49
CA ASP A 209 -4.09 15.19 10.86
C ASP A 209 -4.56 16.36 9.98
N VAL A 210 -5.50 16.08 9.09
CA VAL A 210 -6.02 17.09 8.14
C VAL A 210 -7.23 17.81 8.74
N ALA A 211 -8.10 17.09 9.43
CA ALA A 211 -9.29 17.64 10.08
C ALA A 211 -9.57 16.96 11.43
N GLY A 212 -8.68 17.22 12.41
CA GLY A 212 -8.75 16.58 13.73
C GLY A 212 -8.75 15.05 13.61
N ASP A 213 -9.53 14.38 14.45
CA ASP A 213 -9.60 12.91 14.44
C ASP A 213 -10.44 12.32 13.29
N TRP A 214 -11.15 13.17 12.52
CA TRP A 214 -12.11 12.70 11.52
C TRP A 214 -11.47 12.36 10.18
N PHE A 215 -10.35 12.99 9.84
CA PHE A 215 -9.68 12.78 8.57
C PHE A 215 -8.17 12.91 8.70
N LYS A 216 -7.48 11.82 8.42
CA LYS A 216 -6.04 11.66 8.57
C LYS A 216 -5.41 11.12 7.29
N LEU A 217 -4.14 11.46 7.08
CA LEU A 217 -3.31 10.81 6.09
C LEU A 217 -2.42 9.80 6.80
N VAL A 218 -2.59 8.52 6.51
CA VAL A 218 -1.89 7.40 7.15
C VAL A 218 -1.27 6.50 6.09
N TYR A 219 -0.24 5.71 6.39
CA TYR A 219 0.22 4.69 5.45
C TYR A 219 -0.54 3.39 5.67
N ALA A 220 -1.30 2.94 4.66
CA ALA A 220 -1.98 1.65 4.69
C ALA A 220 -1.65 0.82 3.44
N GLU A 221 -1.22 -0.41 3.66
CA GLU A 221 -1.05 -1.39 2.59
C GLU A 221 -2.34 -2.19 2.43
N ASN A 222 -2.90 -2.16 1.23
CA ASN A 222 -4.10 -2.90 0.89
C ASN A 222 -3.77 -4.11 -0.01
N PRO A 223 -3.49 -5.29 0.59
CA PRO A 223 -3.23 -6.50 -0.17
C PRO A 223 -4.51 -7.10 -0.78
N ASN A 224 -5.71 -6.67 -0.34
CA ASN A 224 -6.99 -7.34 -0.61
C ASN A 224 -8.06 -6.32 -0.98
N ALA A 225 -8.36 -6.16 -2.27
CA ALA A 225 -9.29 -5.13 -2.73
C ALA A 225 -10.61 -5.13 -1.94
N ALA A 226 -11.04 -3.91 -1.58
CA ALA A 226 -12.28 -3.46 -0.95
C ALA A 226 -13.03 -4.45 -0.01
N PHE A 227 -13.14 -4.07 1.27
CA PHE A 227 -14.00 -4.66 2.30
C PHE A 227 -13.65 -6.06 2.83
N GLY A 228 -12.49 -6.61 2.48
CA GLY A 228 -11.97 -7.83 3.13
C GLY A 228 -12.76 -9.11 2.88
N PHE A 229 -13.70 -9.13 1.94
CA PHE A 229 -14.51 -10.31 1.58
C PHE A 229 -13.67 -11.54 1.20
N LEU A 230 -12.45 -11.33 0.69
CA LEU A 230 -11.55 -12.40 0.30
C LEU A 230 -10.42 -12.65 1.32
N LYS A 231 -10.47 -12.11 2.54
CA LYS A 231 -9.37 -12.26 3.52
C LYS A 231 -8.94 -13.72 3.78
N GLY A 232 -9.84 -14.70 3.62
CA GLY A 232 -9.56 -16.14 3.75
C GLY A 232 -9.15 -16.88 2.46
N VAL A 233 -9.16 -16.24 1.29
CA VAL A 233 -8.74 -16.86 0.02
C VAL A 233 -7.22 -16.79 -0.11
N ASN A 234 -6.62 -17.82 -0.72
CA ASN A 234 -5.19 -17.87 -1.00
C ASN A 234 -4.71 -16.56 -1.66
N PRO A 235 -3.63 -15.93 -1.15
CA PRO A 235 -3.12 -14.65 -1.65
C PRO A 235 -2.85 -14.59 -3.16
N ASP A 236 -2.37 -15.68 -3.76
CA ASP A 236 -2.04 -15.76 -5.19
C ASP A 236 -3.32 -15.85 -6.04
N VAL A 237 -4.31 -16.60 -5.57
CA VAL A 237 -5.64 -16.66 -6.21
C VAL A 237 -6.29 -15.28 -6.21
N ARG A 238 -6.20 -14.52 -5.11
CA ARG A 238 -6.73 -13.15 -5.04
C ARG A 238 -6.02 -12.23 -6.02
N TYR A 239 -4.69 -12.29 -6.04
CA TYR A 239 -3.88 -11.50 -6.97
C TYR A 239 -4.26 -11.77 -8.43
N ALA A 240 -4.35 -13.05 -8.81
CA ALA A 240 -4.76 -13.46 -10.15
C ALA A 240 -6.18 -12.98 -10.48
N LEU A 241 -7.13 -13.15 -9.56
CA LEU A 241 -8.51 -12.70 -9.74
C LEU A 241 -8.60 -11.18 -9.98
N PHE A 242 -7.96 -10.37 -9.14
CA PHE A 242 -7.99 -8.91 -9.29
C PHE A 242 -7.30 -8.45 -10.57
N THR A 243 -6.18 -9.07 -10.92
CA THR A 243 -5.49 -8.81 -12.19
C THR A 243 -6.41 -9.11 -13.38
N LEU A 244 -7.05 -10.28 -13.41
CA LEU A 244 -7.97 -10.67 -14.49
C LEU A 244 -9.19 -9.75 -14.57
N LEU A 245 -9.81 -9.42 -13.43
CA LEU A 245 -10.98 -8.52 -13.38
C LEU A 245 -10.64 -7.13 -13.89
N THR A 246 -9.48 -6.59 -13.50
CA THR A 246 -9.02 -5.29 -14.00
C THR A 246 -8.76 -5.31 -15.49
N LEU A 247 -8.07 -6.34 -16.01
CA LEU A 247 -7.81 -6.47 -17.46
C LEU A 247 -9.12 -6.59 -18.25
N LEU A 248 -10.09 -7.34 -17.72
CA LEU A 248 -11.42 -7.44 -18.31
C LEU A 248 -12.14 -6.08 -18.29
N ALA A 249 -12.09 -5.35 -17.17
CA ALA A 249 -12.67 -4.01 -17.06
C ALA A 249 -12.04 -3.04 -18.09
N PHE A 250 -10.72 -3.10 -18.30
CA PHE A 250 -10.04 -2.31 -19.33
C PHE A 250 -10.57 -2.63 -20.72
N ALA A 251 -10.63 -3.91 -21.09
CA ALA A 251 -11.13 -4.34 -22.38
C ALA A 251 -12.58 -3.86 -22.61
N VAL A 252 -13.46 -4.03 -21.61
CA VAL A 252 -14.85 -3.60 -21.69
C VAL A 252 -14.97 -2.09 -21.83
N ILE A 253 -14.28 -1.31 -21.00
CA ILE A 253 -14.34 0.17 -21.04
C ILE A 253 -13.80 0.69 -22.38
N LEU A 254 -12.67 0.15 -22.86
CA LEU A 254 -12.10 0.58 -24.14
C LEU A 254 -13.04 0.26 -25.31
N VAL A 255 -13.71 -0.89 -25.31
CA VAL A 255 -14.74 -1.22 -26.32
C VAL A 255 -15.93 -0.26 -26.24
N ILE A 256 -16.40 0.08 -25.03
CA ILE A 256 -17.48 1.05 -24.84
C ILE A 256 -17.06 2.41 -25.38
N VAL A 257 -15.90 2.92 -24.99
CA VAL A 257 -15.35 4.22 -25.44
C VAL A 257 -15.15 4.26 -26.95
N TYR A 258 -14.72 3.15 -27.55
CA TYR A 258 -14.59 3.02 -29.00
C TYR A 258 -15.93 3.12 -29.72
N ARG A 259 -16.98 2.49 -29.18
CA ARG A 259 -18.34 2.47 -29.76
C ARG A 259 -19.20 3.68 -29.41
N LEU A 260 -18.83 4.45 -28.39
CA LEU A 260 -19.59 5.63 -27.98
C LEU A 260 -19.60 6.71 -29.10
N PRO A 261 -20.75 7.37 -29.33
CA PRO A 261 -20.86 8.47 -30.28
C PRO A 261 -20.06 9.68 -29.78
N PRO A 262 -19.45 10.50 -30.65
CA PRO A 262 -18.51 11.54 -30.25
C PRO A 262 -19.12 12.67 -29.41
N GLU A 263 -20.45 12.78 -29.37
CA GLU A 263 -21.20 13.67 -28.52
C GLU A 263 -21.24 13.16 -27.06
N GLY A 264 -21.22 14.08 -26.09
CA GLY A 264 -21.29 13.72 -24.66
C GLY A 264 -19.92 13.54 -23.99
N TRP A 265 -19.10 14.60 -24.02
CA TRP A 265 -17.75 14.65 -23.41
C TRP A 265 -17.73 14.16 -21.95
N PHE A 266 -18.81 14.38 -21.20
CA PHE A 266 -18.94 14.00 -19.80
C PHE A 266 -18.85 12.48 -19.58
N VAL A 267 -19.43 11.67 -20.48
CA VAL A 267 -19.35 10.20 -20.40
C VAL A 267 -17.93 9.71 -20.67
N TYR A 268 -17.21 10.37 -21.58
CA TYR A 268 -15.79 10.09 -21.81
C TYR A 268 -14.93 10.44 -20.61
N ALA A 269 -15.16 11.59 -20.00
CA ALA A 269 -14.46 12.01 -18.78
C ALA A 269 -14.66 11.00 -17.64
N ALA A 270 -15.90 10.53 -17.47
CA ALA A 270 -16.24 9.53 -16.46
C ALA A 270 -15.55 8.18 -16.72
N PHE A 271 -15.58 7.65 -17.96
CA PHE A 271 -14.85 6.43 -18.30
C PHE A 271 -13.33 6.59 -18.20
N ALA A 272 -12.80 7.77 -18.56
CA ALA A 272 -11.37 8.07 -18.43
C ALA A 272 -10.93 8.02 -16.96
N GLY A 273 -11.72 8.61 -16.04
CA GLY A 273 -11.47 8.53 -14.60
C GLY A 273 -11.52 7.10 -14.07
N ILE A 274 -12.59 6.35 -14.39
CA ILE A 274 -12.70 4.93 -13.98
C ILE A 274 -11.50 4.12 -14.47
N LEU A 275 -11.14 4.27 -15.75
CA LEU A 275 -10.02 3.54 -16.33
C LEU A 275 -8.69 3.96 -15.69
N ALA A 276 -8.49 5.25 -15.42
CA ALA A 276 -7.29 5.78 -14.78
C ALA A 276 -7.13 5.29 -13.34
N GLY A 277 -8.18 5.33 -12.53
CA GLY A 277 -8.13 4.80 -11.17
C GLY A 277 -7.89 3.29 -11.15
N ALA A 278 -8.56 2.55 -12.04
CA ALA A 278 -8.32 1.12 -12.17
C ALA A 278 -6.88 0.82 -12.63
N ALA A 279 -6.30 1.64 -13.52
CA ALA A 279 -4.90 1.56 -13.92
C ALA A 279 -3.92 1.88 -12.79
N GLY A 280 -4.16 2.93 -11.99
CA GLY A 280 -3.31 3.28 -10.86
C GLY A 280 -3.24 2.15 -9.83
N ASN A 281 -4.38 1.64 -9.41
CA ASN A 281 -4.46 0.50 -8.49
C ASN A 281 -3.90 -0.81 -9.10
N PHE A 282 -3.90 -0.96 -10.43
CA PHE A 282 -3.29 -2.10 -11.10
C PHE A 282 -1.77 -2.02 -11.12
N ILE A 283 -1.24 -0.84 -11.42
CA ILE A 283 0.20 -0.56 -11.44
C ILE A 283 0.80 -0.82 -10.07
N ASP A 284 0.16 -0.41 -8.98
CA ASP A 284 0.62 -0.76 -7.63
C ASP A 284 0.66 -2.26 -7.41
N ARG A 285 -0.38 -3.00 -7.79
CA ARG A 285 -0.38 -4.47 -7.65
C ARG A 285 0.72 -5.12 -8.47
N LEU A 286 0.98 -4.65 -9.68
CA LEU A 286 2.09 -5.12 -10.49
C LEU A 286 3.45 -4.76 -9.89
N ARG A 287 3.59 -3.60 -9.23
CA ARG A 287 4.86 -3.09 -8.69
C ARG A 287 5.16 -3.53 -7.26
N LEU A 288 4.14 -3.71 -6.42
CA LEU A 288 4.22 -3.83 -4.97
C LEU A 288 3.43 -5.04 -4.42
N HIS A 289 2.53 -5.66 -5.20
CA HIS A 289 1.55 -6.70 -4.78
C HIS A 289 0.45 -6.25 -3.80
N TYR A 290 0.46 -5.00 -3.38
CA TYR A 290 -0.61 -4.34 -2.64
C TYR A 290 -0.89 -2.98 -3.27
N VAL A 291 -1.99 -2.34 -2.87
CA VAL A 291 -2.29 -0.95 -3.22
C VAL A 291 -1.93 -0.06 -2.03
N ILE A 292 -1.35 1.11 -2.30
CA ILE A 292 -1.09 2.11 -1.27
C ILE A 292 -2.36 2.93 -1.06
N ASP A 293 -2.93 2.80 0.13
CA ASP A 293 -4.06 3.61 0.60
C ASP A 293 -3.56 4.58 1.66
N PHE A 294 -4.10 5.80 1.65
CA PHE A 294 -3.60 6.83 2.56
C PHE A 294 -4.61 7.84 3.05
N LEU A 295 -5.84 7.82 2.54
CA LEU A 295 -6.93 8.65 3.02
C LEU A 295 -7.68 7.83 4.06
N ASP A 296 -7.66 8.29 5.30
CA ASP A 296 -8.33 7.67 6.43
C ASP A 296 -9.46 8.57 6.96
N ALA A 297 -10.67 8.03 7.04
CA ALA A 297 -11.86 8.79 7.39
C ALA A 297 -12.63 8.11 8.52
N ASP A 298 -12.64 8.73 9.68
CA ASP A 298 -13.43 8.32 10.84
C ASP A 298 -14.65 9.23 10.97
N LEU A 299 -15.84 8.67 10.75
CA LEU A 299 -17.10 9.42 10.85
C LEU A 299 -17.67 9.40 12.28
N GLY A 300 -16.92 8.90 13.27
CA GLY A 300 -17.31 8.79 14.68
C GLY A 300 -18.26 7.62 14.97
N PHE A 301 -19.21 7.33 14.08
CA PHE A 301 -20.09 6.16 14.17
C PHE A 301 -19.59 4.97 13.33
N MET A 302 -18.67 5.22 12.40
CA MET A 302 -18.10 4.22 11.51
C MET A 302 -16.75 4.71 11.01
N HIS A 303 -15.78 3.82 11.07
CA HIS A 303 -14.49 4.02 10.44
C HIS A 303 -14.56 3.51 9.00
N TRP A 304 -14.44 4.42 8.02
CA TRP A 304 -14.49 4.06 6.62
C TRP A 304 -13.17 3.40 6.22
N PRO A 305 -13.17 2.32 5.40
CA PRO A 305 -11.92 1.70 4.96
C PRO A 305 -11.01 2.72 4.26
N THR A 306 -9.72 2.69 4.57
CA THR A 306 -8.74 3.56 3.92
C THR A 306 -8.79 3.43 2.40
N PHE A 307 -8.53 4.54 1.70
CA PHE A 307 -8.65 4.63 0.25
C PHE A 307 -7.62 5.59 -0.35
N ASN A 308 -7.60 5.72 -1.68
CA ASN A 308 -6.68 6.60 -2.40
C ASN A 308 -7.36 7.41 -3.51
N VAL A 309 -6.56 8.15 -4.28
CA VAL A 309 -7.03 8.99 -5.39
C VAL A 309 -7.61 8.15 -6.54
N ALA A 310 -7.04 6.98 -6.84
CA ALA A 310 -7.62 6.04 -7.80
C ALA A 310 -9.04 5.60 -7.40
N ASP A 311 -9.29 5.31 -6.12
CA ASP A 311 -10.62 4.95 -5.62
C ASP A 311 -11.62 6.11 -5.73
N ILE A 312 -11.19 7.34 -5.41
CA ILE A 312 -11.98 8.55 -5.65
C ILE A 312 -12.32 8.68 -7.13
N SER A 313 -11.35 8.48 -8.02
CA SER A 313 -11.54 8.59 -9.47
C SER A 313 -12.57 7.58 -10.00
N ILE A 314 -12.48 6.32 -9.54
CA ILE A 314 -13.45 5.27 -9.86
C ILE A 314 -14.83 5.64 -9.34
N ALA A 315 -14.95 6.00 -8.06
CA ALA A 315 -16.23 6.33 -7.43
C ALA A 315 -16.89 7.54 -8.09
N ALA A 316 -16.14 8.63 -8.31
CA ALA A 316 -16.62 9.82 -8.99
C ALA A 316 -17.05 9.54 -10.43
N GLY A 317 -16.29 8.73 -11.16
CA GLY A 317 -16.64 8.31 -12.51
C GLY A 317 -17.92 7.46 -12.54
N VAL A 318 -18.08 6.50 -11.63
CA VAL A 318 -19.31 5.69 -11.52
C VAL A 318 -20.51 6.56 -11.19
N ILE A 319 -20.38 7.46 -10.20
CA ILE A 319 -21.45 8.42 -9.83
C ILE A 319 -21.80 9.30 -11.04
N ALA A 320 -20.81 9.82 -11.76
CA ALA A 320 -21.02 10.61 -12.97
C ALA A 320 -21.81 9.84 -14.03
N LEU A 321 -21.47 8.57 -14.29
CA LEU A 321 -22.23 7.73 -15.23
C LEU A 321 -23.68 7.50 -14.77
N LEU A 322 -23.89 7.23 -13.47
CA LEU A 322 -25.23 7.04 -12.90
C LEU A 322 -26.07 8.31 -13.02
N LEU A 323 -25.50 9.48 -12.70
CA LEU A 323 -26.16 10.77 -12.86
C LEU A 323 -26.50 11.05 -14.34
N ASN A 324 -25.59 10.73 -15.26
CA ASN A 324 -25.85 10.88 -16.69
C ASN A 324 -27.01 9.99 -17.16
N ILE A 325 -27.03 8.70 -16.79
CA ILE A 325 -28.11 7.78 -17.17
C ILE A 325 -29.47 8.20 -16.57
N THR A 326 -29.45 8.78 -15.37
CA THR A 326 -30.65 9.13 -14.61
C THR A 326 -31.24 10.46 -15.05
N PHE A 327 -30.41 11.49 -15.25
CA PHE A 327 -30.86 12.87 -15.45
C PHE A 327 -30.67 13.39 -16.88
N ASP A 328 -29.73 12.86 -17.66
CA ASP A 328 -29.53 13.30 -19.04
C ASP A 328 -30.42 12.52 -20.01
N LYS A 329 -31.47 13.18 -20.50
CA LYS A 329 -32.42 12.62 -21.48
C LYS A 329 -31.73 12.21 -22.78
N ASN A 330 -30.63 12.88 -23.12
CA ASN A 330 -29.86 12.64 -24.33
C ASN A 330 -28.67 11.71 -24.11
N SER A 331 -28.51 11.16 -22.89
CA SER A 331 -27.40 10.29 -22.54
C SER A 331 -27.07 9.28 -23.65
N PRO A 332 -25.81 9.20 -24.10
CA PRO A 332 -25.40 8.25 -25.14
C PRO A 332 -25.42 6.80 -24.63
N LEU A 333 -25.59 6.58 -23.32
CA LEU A 333 -25.64 5.27 -22.68
C LEU A 333 -27.04 4.66 -22.64
N VAL A 334 -28.08 5.46 -22.84
CA VAL A 334 -29.47 4.99 -22.83
C VAL A 334 -29.88 4.57 -24.25
N SER A 335 -30.40 3.35 -24.39
CA SER A 335 -30.83 2.81 -25.68
C SER A 335 -31.96 3.66 -26.31
N LYS A 336 -32.06 3.69 -27.64
CA LYS A 336 -33.16 4.40 -28.34
C LYS A 336 -34.54 3.94 -27.85
N LYS A 337 -34.72 2.63 -27.69
CA LYS A 337 -35.95 2.00 -27.19
C LYS A 337 -36.32 2.49 -25.78
N ASP A 338 -35.33 2.68 -24.91
CA ASP A 338 -35.57 3.20 -23.55
C ASP A 338 -35.88 4.70 -23.55
N LYS A 339 -35.26 5.47 -24.46
CA LYS A 339 -35.60 6.88 -24.68
C LYS A 339 -37.05 7.04 -25.15
N GLU A 340 -37.47 6.23 -26.12
CA GLU A 340 -38.85 6.19 -26.63
C GLU A 340 -39.86 5.86 -25.52
N LYS A 341 -39.62 4.78 -24.75
CA LYS A 341 -40.47 4.42 -23.59
C LYS A 341 -40.54 5.53 -22.53
N ARG A 342 -39.44 6.25 -22.27
CA ARG A 342 -39.42 7.37 -21.32
C ARG A 342 -40.26 8.54 -21.85
N ALA A 343 -40.15 8.85 -23.14
CA ALA A 343 -40.95 9.88 -23.79
C ALA A 343 -42.45 9.55 -23.74
N GLU A 344 -42.83 8.31 -24.04
CA GLU A 344 -44.23 7.83 -23.93
C GLU A 344 -44.78 7.97 -22.51
N ARG A 345 -44.01 7.58 -21.48
CA ARG A 345 -44.42 7.74 -20.07
C ARG A 345 -44.58 9.20 -19.66
N GLN A 346 -43.72 10.09 -20.16
CA GLN A 346 -43.82 11.53 -19.88
C GLN A 346 -45.03 12.15 -20.58
N ALA A 347 -45.29 11.79 -21.84
CA ALA A 347 -46.47 12.24 -22.56
C ALA A 347 -47.77 11.79 -21.87
N LYS A 348 -47.82 10.54 -21.37
CA LYS A 348 -48.96 10.04 -20.59
C LYS A 348 -49.17 10.78 -19.26
N LYS A 349 -48.09 11.17 -18.58
CA LYS A 349 -48.16 11.98 -17.34
C LYS A 349 -48.52 13.44 -17.58
N ALA A 350 -48.22 13.99 -18.75
CA ALA A 350 -48.57 15.37 -19.09
C ALA A 350 -50.04 15.50 -19.53
N ASN A 351 -50.64 14.41 -19.99
CA ASN A 351 -52.03 14.33 -20.44
C ASN A 351 -52.99 13.76 -19.38
N ALA A 352 -52.50 13.45 -18.18
CA ALA A 352 -53.26 12.99 -17.01
C ALA A 352 -53.16 14.05 -15.91
#